data_AF-A0A0B8NUD6-F1
#
_entry.id   AF-A0A0B8NUD6-F1
#
_cell.length_a   1.000
_cell.length_b   1.000
_cell.length_c   1.000
_cell.angle_alpha   90.00
_cell.angle_beta   90.00
_cell.angle_gamma   90.00
#
_symmetry.space_group_name_H-M   'P 1'
#
loop_
_entity.id
_entity.type
_entity.pdbx_description
1 polymer ?
#
loop_
_entity_poly.entity_id
_entity_poly.type
_entity_poly.pdbx_seq_one_letter_code
_entity_poly.pdbx_strand_id
1 'polypeptide(L)'
;MKKRGYSGSFSAAVTSSSASLAVIIPPSLPMIIYGAMADVSISQLFVAGIISGLLGAAGMFGVCYYYAVKYDLPREDSFSYVSFGLHLKMRSGL
;
A
#
# COMPACT_ATOMS: atom_id res chain seq x y z
N MET A 1 -0.05 1.85 -14.31
CA MET A 1 -1.37 2.49 -14.10
C MET A 1 -1.90 3.23 -15.34
N LYS A 2 -1.08 4.00 -16.11
CA LYS A 2 -1.51 4.66 -17.36
C LYS A 2 -2.21 3.74 -18.40
N LYS A 3 -1.67 2.54 -18.66
CA LYS A 3 -2.28 1.54 -19.58
C LYS A 3 -3.67 1.06 -19.14
N ARG A 4 -4.04 1.31 -17.88
CA ARG A 4 -5.31 0.88 -17.26
C ARG A 4 -6.28 2.06 -17.08
N GLY A 5 -6.04 3.20 -17.73
CA GLY A 5 -6.91 4.38 -17.66
C GLY A 5 -6.72 5.29 -16.45
N TYR A 6 -5.79 4.99 -15.54
CA TYR A 6 -5.48 5.86 -14.40
C TYR A 6 -4.64 7.06 -14.82
N SER A 7 -4.96 8.23 -14.27
CA SER A 7 -4.11 9.43 -14.41
C SER A 7 -2.68 9.17 -13.91
N GLY A 8 -1.70 9.66 -14.67
CA GLY A 8 -0.29 9.57 -14.30
C GLY A 8 0.02 10.30 -12.97
N SER A 9 -0.63 11.44 -12.72
CA SER A 9 -0.44 12.20 -11.47
C SER A 9 -1.01 11.46 -10.26
N PHE A 10 -2.19 10.85 -10.40
CA PHE A 10 -2.78 10.03 -9.33
C PHE A 10 -1.90 8.81 -8.99
N SER A 11 -1.40 8.14 -10.03
CA SER A 11 -0.55 6.96 -9.88
C SER A 11 0.77 7.29 -9.16
N ALA A 12 1.41 8.39 -9.56
CA ALA A 12 2.64 8.87 -8.95
C ALA A 12 2.41 9.33 -7.50
N ALA A 13 1.31 10.06 -7.24
CA ALA A 13 0.94 10.51 -5.90
C ALA A 13 0.72 9.34 -4.94
N VAL A 14 -0.12 8.37 -5.31
CA VAL A 14 -0.38 7.18 -4.47
C VAL A 14 0.89 6.38 -4.21
N THR A 15 1.73 6.18 -5.24
CA THR A 15 2.99 5.45 -5.08
C THR A 15 3.94 6.19 -4.13
N SER A 16 4.13 7.49 -4.33
CA SER A 16 5.02 8.30 -3.48
C SER A 16 4.53 8.37 -2.03
N SER A 17 3.21 8.52 -1.81
CA SER A 17 2.63 8.54 -0.46
C SER A 17 2.74 7.18 0.24
N SER A 18 2.62 6.07 -0.50
CA SER A 18 2.77 4.73 0.07
C SER A 18 4.20 4.46 0.57
N ALA A 19 5.21 5.01 -0.10
CA ALA A 19 6.60 4.86 0.31
C ALA A 19 6.88 5.52 1.67
N SER A 20 6.21 6.63 1.99
CA SER A 20 6.34 7.30 3.29
C SER A 20 5.75 6.48 4.44
N LEU A 21 4.66 5.74 4.21
CA LEU A 21 4.08 4.84 5.22
C LEU A 21 5.03 3.69 5.60
N ALA A 22 5.92 3.27 4.70
CA ALA A 22 6.88 2.19 4.96
C ALA A 22 7.89 2.53 6.08
N VAL A 23 8.11 3.81 6.38
CA VAL A 23 8.97 4.24 7.48
C VAL A 23 8.32 3.98 8.84
N ILE A 24 6.99 4.02 8.91
CA ILE A 24 6.19 3.92 10.13
C ILE A 24 5.89 2.47 10.52
N ILE A 25 5.75 1.56 9.55
CA ILE A 25 5.41 0.16 9.80
C ILE A 25 6.63 -0.59 10.39
N PRO A 26 6.54 -1.12 11.63
CA PRO A 26 7.63 -1.89 12.24
C PRO A 26 7.85 -3.24 11.55
N PRO A 27 9.09 -3.79 11.54
CA PRO A 27 10.35 -3.22 12.03
C PRO A 27 11.07 -2.39 10.96
N SER A 28 11.20 -1.08 11.15
CA SER A 28 11.95 -0.19 10.25
C SER A 28 13.27 0.24 10.89
N LEU A 29 14.34 0.35 10.10
CA LEU A 29 15.67 0.79 10.56
C LEU A 29 15.62 2.13 11.35
N PRO A 30 14.87 3.16 10.91
CA PRO A 30 14.77 4.43 11.65
C PRO A 30 14.15 4.26 13.04
N MET A 31 13.16 3.37 13.18
CA MET A 31 12.51 3.11 14.46
C MET A 31 13.45 2.42 15.46
N ILE A 32 14.31 1.51 14.98
CA ILE A 32 15.35 0.88 15.81
C ILE A 32 16.39 1.92 16.27
N ILE A 33 16.85 2.78 15.36
CA ILE A 33 17.81 3.85 15.68
C ILE A 33 17.21 4.82 16.70
N TYR A 34 15.94 5.21 16.55
CA TYR A 34 15.24 6.06 17.52
C TYR A 34 15.12 5.39 18.88
N GLY A 35 14.72 4.11 18.93
CA GLY A 35 14.61 3.36 20.18
C GLY A 35 15.93 3.28 20.94
N ALA A 36 17.03 3.08 20.21
CA ALA A 36 18.38 3.05 20.78
C ALA A 36 18.87 4.43 21.27
N MET A 37 18.50 5.52 20.59
CA MET A 37 18.90 6.88 20.97
C MET A 37 18.09 7.44 22.14
N ALA A 38 16.82 7.08 22.25
CA ALA A 38 15.90 7.62 23.25
C ALA A 38 15.77 6.75 24.51
N ASP A 39 16.56 5.66 24.64
CA ASP A 39 16.49 4.68 25.74
C ASP A 39 15.06 4.16 26.02
N VAL A 40 14.21 4.15 24.98
CA VAL A 40 12.84 3.65 25.07
C VAL A 40 12.79 2.17 24.67
N SER A 41 11.88 1.43 25.30
CA SER A 41 11.69 0.02 24.97
C SER A 41 11.25 -0.16 23.52
N ILE A 42 12.09 -0.81 22.71
CA ILE A 42 11.84 -1.09 21.29
C ILE A 42 10.54 -1.88 21.09
N SER A 43 10.21 -2.77 22.04
CA SER A 43 8.96 -3.53 22.06
C SER A 43 7.72 -2.64 22.19
N GLN A 44 7.76 -1.62 23.05
CA GLN A 44 6.67 -0.65 23.18
C GLN A 44 6.55 0.22 21.91
N LEU A 45 7.69 0.58 21.32
CA LEU A 45 7.76 1.33 20.09
C LEU A 45 7.15 0.57 18.91
N PHE A 46 7.36 -0.75 18.84
CA PHE A 46 6.73 -1.62 17.84
C PHE A 46 5.21 -1.69 18.01
N VAL A 47 4.71 -1.87 19.23
CA VAL A 47 3.26 -1.89 19.47
C VAL A 47 2.62 -0.55 19.12
N ALA A 48 3.25 0.57 19.49
CA ALA A 48 2.81 1.91 19.11
C ALA A 48 2.85 2.11 17.58
N GLY A 49 3.88 1.59 16.91
CA GLY A 49 4.06 1.61 15.47
C GLY A 49 3.00 0.84 14.69
N ILE A 50 2.51 -0.28 15.23
CA ILE A 50 1.40 -1.04 14.63
C ILE A 50 0.14 -0.18 14.62
N ILE A 51 -0.19 0.45 15.74
CA ILE A 51 -1.39 1.30 15.87
C ILE A 51 -1.31 2.49 14.93
N SER A 52 -0.18 3.20 14.90
CA SER A 52 0.01 4.36 14.03
C SER A 52 0.07 3.97 12.54
N GLY A 53 0.69 2.84 12.22
CA GLY A 53 0.73 2.29 10.86
C GLY A 53 -0.65 1.93 10.33
N LEU A 54 -1.48 1.28 11.16
CA LEU A 54 -2.87 0.97 10.81
C LEU A 54 -3.71 2.24 10.61
N LEU A 55 -3.55 3.25 11.46
CA LEU A 55 -4.22 4.54 11.30
C LEU A 55 -3.83 5.23 9.99
N GLY A 56 -2.53 5.26 9.67
CA GLY A 56 -2.02 5.82 8.42
C GLY A 56 -2.51 5.05 7.19
N ALA A 57 -2.51 3.72 7.25
CA ALA A 57 -3.03 2.85 6.20
C ALA A 57 -4.53 3.06 5.98
N ALA A 58 -5.32 3.14 7.05
CA ALA A 58 -6.75 3.42 6.98
C ALA A 58 -7.04 4.80 6.39
N GLY A 59 -6.27 5.82 6.77
CA GLY A 59 -6.37 7.17 6.21
C GLY A 59 -6.07 7.18 4.71
N MET A 60 -4.97 6.55 4.30
CA MET A 60 -4.60 6.46 2.88
C MET A 60 -5.61 5.67 2.06
N PHE A 61 -6.14 4.57 2.62
CA PHE A 61 -7.23 3.80 2.02
C PHE A 61 -8.48 4.66 1.82
N GLY A 62 -8.87 5.43 2.85
CA GLY A 62 -10.02 6.34 2.78
C GLY A 62 -9.86 7.41 1.70
N VAL A 63 -8.68 8.04 1.58
CA VAL A 63 -8.40 9.01 0.53
C VAL A 63 -8.44 8.37 -0.85
N CYS A 64 -7.80 7.20 -1.03
CA CYS A 64 -7.85 6.48 -2.32
C CYS A 64 -9.28 6.11 -2.69
N TYR A 65 -10.08 5.64 -1.74
CA TYR A 65 -11.49 5.30 -1.94
C TYR A 65 -12.32 6.52 -2.32
N TYR A 66 -12.15 7.64 -1.61
CA TYR A 66 -12.84 8.89 -1.92
C TYR A 66 -12.51 9.39 -3.33
N TYR A 67 -11.23 9.39 -3.72
CA TYR A 67 -10.83 9.74 -5.08
C TYR A 67 -11.37 8.76 -6.12
N ALA A 68 -11.42 7.45 -5.81
CA ALA A 68 -11.98 6.46 -6.71
C ALA A 68 -13.47 6.68 -6.98
N VAL A 69 -14.26 7.03 -5.95
CA VAL A 69 -15.68 7.33 -6.10
C VAL A 69 -15.90 8.68 -6.80
N LYS A 70 -15.11 9.71 -6.46
CA LYS A 70 -15.27 11.06 -6.99
C LYS A 70 -14.88 11.21 -8.46
N TYR A 71 -13.83 10.50 -8.88
CA TYR A 71 -13.28 10.59 -10.25
C TYR A 71 -13.67 9.39 -11.13
N ASP A 72 -14.60 8.55 -10.66
CA ASP A 72 -15.01 7.27 -11.26
C ASP A 72 -13.82 6.54 -11.90
N LEU A 73 -12.80 6.28 -11.07
CA LEU A 73 -11.57 5.67 -11.54
C LEU A 73 -11.88 4.28 -12.13
N PRO A 74 -11.19 3.88 -13.22
CA PRO A 74 -11.46 2.62 -13.91
C PRO A 74 -11.31 1.44 -12.95
N ARG A 75 -12.43 0.78 -12.67
CA ARG A 75 -12.50 -0.45 -11.86
C ARG A 75 -12.14 -1.63 -12.77
N GLU A 76 -11.09 -2.38 -12.44
CA GLU A 76 -10.82 -3.65 -13.11
C GLU A 76 -11.92 -4.65 -12.73
N ASP A 77 -12.35 -5.49 -13.69
CA ASP A 77 -13.23 -6.62 -13.42
C ASP A 77 -12.65 -7.45 -12.27
N SER A 78 -13.51 -7.87 -11.35
CA SER A 78 -13.13 -8.62 -10.16
C SER A 78 -12.21 -9.77 -10.56
N PHE A 79 -11.03 -9.85 -9.95
CA PHE A 79 -10.03 -10.88 -10.23
C PHE A 79 -10.67 -12.26 -10.05
N SER A 80 -11.19 -12.83 -11.14
CA SER A 80 -11.82 -14.15 -11.11
C SER A 80 -10.70 -15.18 -11.09
N TYR A 81 -10.66 -16.00 -10.03
CA TYR A 81 -9.72 -17.12 -9.88
C TYR A 81 -9.70 -18.05 -11.11
N VAL A 82 -10.78 -18.07 -11.90
CA VAL A 82 -10.92 -18.82 -13.15
C VAL A 82 -10.08 -18.24 -14.30
N SER A 83 -9.92 -16.91 -14.37
CA SER A 83 -9.13 -16.25 -15.42
C SER A 83 -7.62 -16.44 -15.24
N PHE A 84 -7.17 -16.57 -13.98
CA PHE A 84 -5.76 -16.81 -13.65
C PHE A 84 -5.29 -18.20 -14.13
N GLY A 85 -6.11 -19.24 -13.96
CA GLY A 85 -5.81 -20.59 -14.47
C GLY A 85 -5.79 -20.68 -16.00
N LEU A 86 -6.62 -19.90 -16.69
CA LEU A 86 -6.71 -19.89 -18.15
C LEU A 86 -5.49 -19.21 -18.80
N HIS A 87 -5.01 -18.10 -18.22
CA HIS A 87 -3.81 -17.39 -18.70
C HIS A 87 -2.52 -18.20 -18.52
N LEU A 88 -2.45 -19.06 -17.50
CA LEU A 88 -1.31 -19.96 -17.29
C LEU A 88 -1.32 -21.11 -18.30
N LYS A 89 -2.51 -21.65 -18.62
CA LYS A 89 -2.67 -22.75 -19.59
C LYS A 89 -2.45 -22.32 -21.05
N MET A 90 -2.72 -21.07 -21.40
CA MET A 90 -2.39 -20.52 -22.73
C MET A 90 -0.89 -20.30 -22.96
N ARG A 91 -0.08 -20.22 -21.89
CA ARG A 91 1.38 -20.02 -21.99
C ARG A 91 2.21 -21.31 -21.89
N SER A 92 1.58 -22.46 -21.60
CA SER A 92 2.24 -23.77 -21.52
C SER A 92 2.01 -24.66 -22.76
N GLY A 93 1.54 -24.07 -23.86
CA GLY A 93 1.27 -24.75 -25.13
C GLY A 93 2.27 -24.41 -26.24
N LEU A 94 3.53 -24.13 -25.87
CA LEU A 94 4.67 -23.95 -26.76
C LEU A 94 5.89 -24.68 -26.19
#